data_AF-A0A9P6LUK1-F1
#
_entry.id   AF-A0A9P6LUK1-F1
#
_cell.length_a   1.000
_cell.length_b   1.000
_cell.length_c   1.000
_cell.angle_alpha   90.00
_cell.angle_beta   90.00
_cell.angle_gamma   90.00
#
_symmetry.space_group_name_H-M   'P 1'
#
loop_
_entity.id
_entity.type
_entity.pdbx_description
1 polymer ?
#
loop_
_entity_poly.entity_id
_entity_poly.type
_entity_poly.pdbx_seq_one_letter_code
_entity_poly.pdbx_strand_id
1 'polypeptide(L)'
;MRVKNSRDFAERVRGLRSWILAVVAKVDAKFADWFLQEMTDKPGLALSCYCTDFQLDGGNSMHVVLSLGSEELLNDEVITAILLFFQRIYGHEGSLFLSPTGLLYGNRWDYGKERVHRSKRLFAVIHMEEHNHWGRTACFDLEKRTVAFGDSLEVNKYPVPLEKLRDIVNWLKPLTGPERWDEALANVERFKVPQQQDGVSC
;
A
#
# COMPACT_ATOMS: atom_id res chain seq x y z
N MET A 1 -35.19 -9.24 5.89
CA MET A 1 -34.04 -8.54 6.51
C MET A 1 -33.75 -7.29 5.68
N ARG A 2 -34.34 -6.14 6.05
CA ARG A 2 -34.27 -4.89 5.25
C ARG A 2 -33.20 -3.96 5.83
N VAL A 3 -32.16 -3.72 5.02
CA VAL A 3 -31.64 -2.39 4.71
C VAL A 3 -31.29 -1.49 5.92
N LYS A 4 -30.27 -1.87 6.69
CA LYS A 4 -29.39 -0.90 7.38
C LYS A 4 -28.19 -0.52 6.51
N ASN A 5 -27.75 -1.41 5.61
CA ASN A 5 -26.57 -1.24 4.76
C ASN A 5 -26.72 -0.33 3.53
N SER A 6 -27.91 0.08 3.08
CA SER A 6 -28.00 0.85 1.81
C SER A 6 -27.59 2.31 1.95
N ARG A 7 -27.76 2.91 3.13
CA ARG A 7 -27.42 4.32 3.35
C ARG A 7 -25.91 4.50 3.41
N ASP A 8 -25.24 3.74 4.26
CA ASP A 8 -23.78 3.76 4.40
C ASP A 8 -23.10 3.38 3.08
N PHE A 9 -23.63 2.37 2.37
CA PHE A 9 -23.16 2.02 1.03
C PHE A 9 -23.34 3.16 0.02
N ALA A 10 -24.49 3.83 0.01
CA ALA A 10 -24.73 4.97 -0.88
C ALA A 10 -23.89 6.21 -0.51
N GLU A 11 -23.51 6.37 0.76
CA GLU A 11 -22.59 7.42 1.21
C GLU A 11 -21.15 7.10 0.77
N ARG A 12 -20.69 5.85 0.90
CA ARG A 12 -19.37 5.40 0.39
C ARG A 12 -19.25 5.54 -1.13
N VAL A 13 -20.28 5.16 -1.89
CA VAL A 13 -20.31 5.35 -3.35
C VAL A 13 -20.25 6.83 -3.72
N ARG A 14 -20.91 7.71 -2.96
CA ARG A 14 -20.83 9.17 -3.16
C ARG A 14 -19.44 9.72 -2.85
N GLY A 15 -18.81 9.25 -1.78
CA GLY A 15 -17.43 9.60 -1.43
C GLY A 15 -16.46 9.20 -2.53
N LEU A 16 -16.53 7.96 -3.00
CA LEU A 16 -15.71 7.45 -4.09
C LEU A 16 -15.89 8.23 -5.40
N ARG A 17 -17.14 8.54 -5.78
CA ARG A 17 -17.41 9.38 -6.94
C ARG A 17 -16.76 10.77 -6.81
N SER A 18 -16.80 11.34 -5.61
CA SER A 18 -16.21 12.66 -5.33
C SER A 18 -14.69 12.60 -5.43
N TRP A 19 -14.07 11.55 -4.89
CA TRP A 19 -12.63 11.30 -5.01
C TRP A 19 -12.18 11.09 -6.47
N ILE A 20 -12.90 10.30 -7.26
CA ILE A 20 -12.59 10.08 -8.68
C ILE A 20 -12.58 11.41 -9.43
N LEU A 21 -13.60 12.26 -9.23
CA LEU A 21 -13.69 13.56 -9.88
C LEU A 21 -12.61 14.55 -9.39
N ALA A 22 -12.28 14.52 -8.10
CA ALA A 22 -11.35 15.47 -7.49
C ALA A 22 -9.87 15.12 -7.72
N VAL A 23 -9.55 13.82 -7.83
CA VAL A 23 -8.18 13.30 -7.86
C VAL A 23 -7.90 12.59 -9.18
N VAL A 24 -8.63 11.51 -9.48
CA VAL A 24 -8.34 10.64 -10.63
C VAL A 24 -8.52 11.40 -11.94
N ALA A 25 -9.60 12.17 -12.10
CA ALA A 25 -9.87 12.91 -13.33
C ALA A 25 -8.81 13.98 -13.66
N LYS A 26 -8.04 14.45 -12.67
CA LYS A 26 -6.92 15.37 -12.89
C LYS A 26 -5.67 14.67 -13.44
N VAL A 27 -5.56 13.36 -13.21
CA VAL A 27 -4.43 12.54 -13.65
C VAL A 27 -4.76 11.81 -14.95
N ASP A 28 -5.96 11.20 -15.03
CA ASP A 28 -6.46 10.47 -16.19
C ASP A 28 -8.00 10.59 -16.30
N ALA A 29 -8.46 11.53 -17.13
CA ALA A 29 -9.88 11.78 -17.34
C ALA A 29 -10.60 10.61 -18.02
N LYS A 30 -9.96 9.89 -18.95
CA LYS A 30 -10.59 8.77 -19.67
C LYS A 30 -10.84 7.60 -18.74
N PHE A 31 -9.87 7.29 -17.88
CA PHE A 31 -10.04 6.28 -16.86
C PHE A 31 -11.11 6.67 -15.83
N ALA A 32 -11.14 7.94 -15.39
CA ALA A 32 -12.16 8.44 -14.48
C ALA A 32 -13.58 8.28 -15.07
N ASP A 33 -13.78 8.63 -16.34
CA ASP A 33 -15.08 8.50 -17.02
C ASP A 33 -15.53 7.03 -17.13
N TRP A 34 -14.63 6.14 -17.55
CA TRP A 34 -14.91 4.70 -17.58
C TRP A 34 -15.27 4.17 -16.19
N PHE A 35 -14.51 4.57 -15.16
CA PHE A 35 -14.71 4.06 -13.82
C PHE A 35 -16.04 4.54 -13.22
N LEU A 36 -16.45 5.77 -13.52
CA LEU A 36 -17.76 6.29 -13.13
C LEU A 36 -18.90 5.53 -13.81
N GLN A 37 -18.79 5.22 -15.11
CA GLN A 37 -19.78 4.42 -15.85
C GLN A 37 -19.89 3.01 -15.27
N GLU A 38 -18.76 2.37 -14.96
CA GLU A 38 -18.72 1.05 -14.32
C GLU A 38 -19.45 1.03 -12.96
N MET A 39 -19.39 2.13 -12.20
CA MET A 39 -20.08 2.25 -10.92
C MET A 39 -21.58 2.55 -11.04
N THR A 40 -22.03 3.24 -12.08
CA THR A 40 -23.44 3.63 -12.23
C THR A 40 -24.26 2.59 -12.99
N ASP A 41 -23.66 1.91 -13.96
CA ASP A 41 -24.41 1.20 -14.99
C ASP A 41 -24.47 -0.32 -14.76
N LYS A 42 -23.67 -0.86 -13.81
CA LYS A 42 -23.65 -2.29 -13.50
C LYS A 42 -24.51 -2.66 -12.28
N PRO A 43 -25.61 -3.42 -12.46
CA PRO A 43 -26.36 -3.97 -11.34
C PRO A 43 -25.50 -4.99 -10.58
N GLY A 44 -25.59 -5.00 -9.24
CA GLY A 44 -24.79 -5.91 -8.41
C GLY A 44 -23.35 -5.46 -8.22
N LEU A 45 -23.08 -4.15 -8.25
CA LEU A 45 -21.78 -3.53 -7.99
C LEU A 45 -21.08 -4.14 -6.75
N ALA A 46 -21.80 -4.33 -5.63
CA ALA A 46 -21.26 -4.95 -4.41
C ALA A 46 -20.77 -6.40 -4.56
N LEU A 47 -21.23 -7.12 -5.58
CA LEU A 47 -20.85 -8.50 -5.93
C LEU A 47 -19.88 -8.55 -7.12
N SER A 48 -19.56 -7.39 -7.70
CA SER A 48 -18.64 -7.31 -8.83
C SER A 48 -17.21 -7.47 -8.30
N CYS A 49 -16.62 -8.63 -8.57
CA CYS A 49 -15.19 -8.81 -8.46
C CYS A 49 -14.55 -8.20 -9.71
N TYR A 50 -13.72 -7.18 -9.51
CA TYR A 50 -12.88 -6.72 -10.62
C TYR A 50 -11.72 -7.70 -10.73
N CYS A 51 -11.76 -8.53 -11.77
CA CYS A 51 -10.57 -9.19 -12.26
C CYS A 51 -9.68 -8.10 -12.83
N THR A 52 -8.76 -7.61 -12.00
CA THR A 52 -7.59 -6.94 -12.54
C THR A 52 -6.68 -8.06 -13.06
N ASP A 53 -5.83 -7.82 -14.06
CA ASP A 53 -4.84 -8.82 -14.55
C ASP A 53 -3.83 -9.27 -13.46
N PHE A 54 -4.04 -8.83 -12.22
CA PHE A 54 -3.21 -9.08 -11.06
C PHE A 54 -3.89 -10.20 -10.28
N GLN A 55 -3.21 -11.35 -10.19
CA GLN A 55 -3.55 -12.41 -9.26
C GLN A 55 -3.39 -11.89 -7.82
N LEU A 56 -4.38 -11.16 -7.35
CA LEU A 56 -4.66 -11.08 -5.93
C LEU A 56 -5.42 -12.35 -5.58
N ASP A 57 -4.86 -13.19 -4.70
CA ASP A 57 -5.48 -14.44 -4.25
C ASP A 57 -6.82 -14.25 -3.49
N GLY A 58 -7.34 -13.01 -3.43
CA GLY A 58 -8.74 -12.70 -3.21
C GLY A 58 -9.09 -11.57 -4.16
N GLY A 59 -10.07 -11.77 -5.04
CA GLY A 59 -10.43 -10.77 -6.06
C GLY A 59 -10.61 -9.38 -5.46
N ASN A 60 -10.26 -8.33 -6.21
CA ASN A 60 -10.56 -6.95 -5.83
C ASN A 60 -12.07 -6.80 -5.69
N SER A 61 -12.57 -6.96 -4.48
CA SER A 61 -13.97 -6.77 -4.18
C SER A 61 -14.28 -5.28 -4.17
N MET A 62 -15.53 -4.92 -4.47
CA MET A 62 -16.03 -3.55 -4.36
C MET A 62 -15.70 -2.89 -3.02
N HIS A 63 -15.50 -3.68 -1.95
CA HIS A 63 -15.06 -3.18 -0.64
C HIS A 63 -13.72 -2.42 -0.70
N VAL A 64 -12.73 -2.93 -1.44
CA VAL A 64 -11.41 -2.33 -1.64
C VAL A 64 -11.50 -1.00 -2.40
N VAL A 65 -12.38 -0.96 -3.40
CA VAL A 65 -12.61 0.22 -4.22
C VAL A 65 -13.34 1.31 -3.41
N LEU A 66 -14.32 0.94 -2.60
CA LEU A 66 -15.11 1.87 -1.79
C LEU A 66 -14.31 2.56 -0.70
N SER A 67 -13.30 1.90 -0.12
CA SER A 67 -12.42 2.51 0.90
C SER A 67 -11.51 3.60 0.34
N LEU A 68 -11.28 3.68 -0.97
CA LEU A 68 -10.50 4.77 -1.57
C LEU A 68 -11.24 6.12 -1.56
N GLY A 69 -12.57 6.07 -1.37
CA GLY A 69 -13.45 7.23 -1.40
C GLY A 69 -13.97 7.70 -0.05
N SER A 70 -13.63 7.00 1.03
CA SER A 70 -14.11 7.30 2.38
C SER A 70 -13.01 7.97 3.22
N GLU A 71 -13.41 8.68 4.28
CA GLU A 71 -12.51 9.12 5.36
C GLU A 71 -12.16 7.96 6.32
N GLU A 72 -12.22 6.71 5.84
CA GLU A 72 -11.91 5.53 6.63
C GLU A 72 -10.45 5.12 6.43
N LEU A 73 -9.87 4.50 7.45
CA LEU A 73 -8.56 3.89 7.34
C LEU A 73 -8.58 2.82 6.25
N LEU A 74 -7.58 2.86 5.37
CA LEU A 74 -7.41 1.81 4.36
C LEU A 74 -7.19 0.46 5.05
N ASN A 75 -7.51 -0.65 4.40
CA ASN A 75 -7.15 -1.97 4.88
C ASN A 75 -5.92 -2.50 4.12
N ASP A 76 -5.39 -3.63 4.57
CA ASP A 76 -4.24 -4.32 3.98
C ASP A 76 -4.48 -4.75 2.53
N GLU A 77 -5.71 -5.12 2.17
CA GLU A 77 -6.09 -5.47 0.79
C GLU A 77 -5.94 -4.27 -0.17
N VAL A 78 -6.39 -3.08 0.24
CA VAL A 78 -6.28 -1.85 -0.56
C VAL A 78 -4.83 -1.44 -0.77
N ILE A 79 -4.05 -1.45 0.30
CA ILE A 79 -2.62 -1.12 0.22
C ILE A 79 -1.91 -2.14 -0.67
N THR A 80 -2.25 -3.42 -0.57
CA THR A 80 -1.71 -4.45 -1.45
C THR A 80 -2.04 -4.19 -2.91
N ALA A 81 -3.28 -3.82 -3.24
CA ALA A 81 -3.69 -3.48 -4.59
C ALA A 81 -2.90 -2.27 -5.15
N ILE A 82 -2.71 -1.22 -4.36
CA ILE A 82 -1.89 -0.04 -4.72
C ILE A 82 -0.44 -0.46 -5.00
N LEU A 83 0.16 -1.26 -4.11
CA LEU A 83 1.55 -1.69 -4.26
C LEU A 83 1.76 -2.61 -5.46
N LEU A 84 0.79 -3.45 -5.82
CA LEU A 84 0.85 -4.23 -7.06
C LEU A 84 0.79 -3.35 -8.30
N PHE A 85 0.00 -2.28 -8.28
CA PHE A 85 -0.01 -1.30 -9.35
C PHE A 85 1.34 -0.60 -9.49
N PHE A 86 1.94 -0.17 -8.38
CA PHE A 86 3.28 0.41 -8.37
C PHE A 86 4.34 -0.58 -8.86
N GLN A 87 4.22 -1.86 -8.47
CA GLN A 87 5.10 -2.91 -8.93
C GLN A 87 5.04 -3.11 -10.45
N ARG A 88 3.89 -2.90 -11.09
CA ARG A 88 3.77 -2.96 -12.56
C ARG A 88 4.41 -1.75 -13.23
N ILE A 89 4.14 -0.56 -12.71
CA ILE A 89 4.63 0.68 -13.32
C ILE A 89 6.13 0.84 -13.08
N TYR A 90 6.61 0.73 -11.85
CA TYR A 90 7.99 1.04 -11.49
C TYR A 90 8.86 -0.20 -11.34
N GLY A 91 8.29 -1.40 -11.46
CA GLY A 91 9.03 -2.65 -11.25
C GLY A 91 10.15 -2.90 -12.24
N HIS A 92 9.93 -2.51 -13.49
CA HIS A 92 10.91 -2.65 -14.56
C HIS A 92 12.11 -1.71 -14.38
N GLU A 93 11.97 -0.67 -13.56
CA GLU A 93 13.05 0.27 -13.21
C GLU A 93 13.92 -0.22 -12.04
N GLY A 94 13.71 -1.46 -11.59
CA GLY A 94 14.42 -2.05 -10.46
C GLY A 94 13.81 -1.72 -9.10
N SER A 95 12.52 -1.39 -9.05
CA SER A 95 11.79 -1.22 -7.79
C SER A 95 11.00 -2.47 -7.41
N LEU A 96 11.07 -2.87 -6.15
CA LEU A 96 10.27 -3.95 -5.57
C LEU A 96 9.32 -3.37 -4.52
N PHE A 97 8.06 -3.78 -4.54
CA PHE A 97 7.06 -3.33 -3.56
C PHE A 97 6.56 -4.54 -2.77
N LEU A 98 6.77 -4.54 -1.45
CA LEU A 98 6.32 -5.60 -0.56
C LEU A 98 4.92 -5.30 -0.02
N SER A 99 4.00 -6.24 -0.21
CA SER A 99 2.66 -6.16 0.40
C SER A 99 2.75 -6.22 1.93
N PRO A 100 1.94 -5.41 2.64
CA PRO A 100 1.82 -5.48 4.10
C PRO A 100 1.31 -6.85 4.59
N THR A 101 0.53 -7.57 3.78
CA THR A 101 0.08 -8.93 4.13
C THR A 101 1.25 -9.90 4.29
N GLY A 102 2.35 -9.70 3.55
CA GLY A 102 3.56 -10.49 3.71
C GLY A 102 4.29 -10.20 5.02
N LEU A 103 4.25 -8.94 5.49
CA LEU A 103 4.79 -8.53 6.80
C LEU A 103 3.97 -9.08 7.95
N LEU A 104 2.63 -9.06 7.82
CA LEU A 104 1.70 -9.42 8.88
C LEU A 104 1.56 -10.94 9.06
N TYR A 105 1.66 -11.71 7.98
CA TYR A 105 1.37 -13.15 8.00
C TYR A 105 2.59 -14.05 7.76
N GLY A 106 3.81 -13.49 7.76
CA GLY A 106 5.09 -14.21 7.84
C GLY A 106 5.49 -15.10 6.65
N ASN A 107 4.56 -15.44 5.75
CA ASN A 107 4.72 -16.55 4.81
C ASN A 107 4.50 -16.17 3.33
N ARG A 108 4.35 -14.88 2.98
CA ARG A 108 3.97 -14.45 1.62
C ARG A 108 5.04 -13.69 0.82
N TRP A 109 6.27 -13.61 1.31
CA TRP A 109 7.35 -12.94 0.57
C TRP A 109 8.01 -13.80 -0.51
N ASP A 110 7.59 -15.06 -0.67
CA ASP A 110 8.09 -15.94 -1.72
C ASP A 110 7.90 -15.34 -3.12
N TYR A 111 6.80 -14.60 -3.34
CA TYR A 111 6.55 -13.89 -4.60
C TYR A 111 7.62 -12.82 -4.94
N GLY A 112 8.27 -12.25 -3.92
CA GLY A 112 9.28 -11.22 -4.08
C GLY A 112 10.70 -11.75 -4.28
N LYS A 113 11.00 -12.97 -3.81
CA LYS A 113 12.39 -13.50 -3.71
C LYS A 113 13.12 -13.47 -5.04
N GLU A 114 12.51 -13.98 -6.10
CA GLU A 114 13.11 -14.03 -7.44
C GLU A 114 13.38 -12.63 -8.03
N ARG A 115 12.67 -11.61 -7.53
CA ARG A 115 12.78 -10.23 -8.01
C ARG A 115 13.83 -9.43 -7.27
N VAL A 116 14.25 -9.86 -6.08
CA VAL A 116 15.23 -9.14 -5.25
C VAL A 116 16.55 -8.94 -6.00
N HIS A 117 17.06 -9.97 -6.68
CA HIS A 117 18.35 -9.90 -7.39
C HIS A 117 18.38 -8.91 -8.56
N ARG A 118 17.21 -8.56 -9.13
CA ARG A 118 17.09 -7.58 -10.23
C ARG A 118 16.62 -6.21 -9.76
N SER A 119 16.45 -6.03 -8.45
CA SER A 119 15.93 -4.81 -7.86
C SER A 119 17.07 -4.00 -7.24
N LYS A 120 17.00 -2.68 -7.41
CA LYS A 120 17.87 -1.69 -6.78
C LYS A 120 17.28 -1.16 -5.50
N ARG A 121 15.95 -1.09 -5.44
CA ARG A 121 15.22 -0.56 -4.29
C ARG A 121 14.06 -1.46 -3.94
N LEU A 122 13.78 -1.53 -2.65
CA LEU A 122 12.61 -2.19 -2.11
C LEU A 122 11.82 -1.19 -1.26
N PHE A 123 10.51 -1.13 -1.49
CA PHE A 123 9.56 -0.32 -0.76
C PHE A 123 8.62 -1.23 0.02
N ALA A 124 8.39 -0.92 1.29
CA ALA A 124 7.44 -1.63 2.14
C ALA A 124 6.58 -0.63 2.91
N VAL A 125 5.28 -0.91 3.02
CA VAL A 125 4.35 -0.18 3.88
C VAL A 125 4.19 -0.99 5.17
N ILE A 126 4.40 -0.35 6.32
CA ILE A 126 4.50 -0.99 7.63
C ILE A 126 3.32 -0.62 8.52
N HIS A 127 2.40 -1.56 8.74
CA HIS A 127 1.35 -1.33 9.74
C HIS A 127 1.93 -1.20 11.15
N MET A 128 1.58 -0.11 11.84
CA MET A 128 1.87 0.09 13.26
C MET A 128 0.66 -0.27 14.10
N GLU A 129 0.52 -1.53 14.47
CA GLU A 129 -0.65 -2.05 15.17
C GLU A 129 -0.98 -1.28 16.46
N GLU A 130 0.04 -0.95 17.27
CA GLU A 130 -0.13 -0.23 18.54
C GLU A 130 -0.73 1.18 18.38
N HIS A 131 -0.67 1.73 17.17
CA HIS A 131 -1.13 3.08 16.87
C HIS A 131 -2.28 3.09 15.86
N ASN A 132 -2.74 1.91 15.41
CA ASN A 132 -3.74 1.76 14.34
C ASN A 132 -3.46 2.71 13.17
N HIS A 133 -2.21 2.73 12.73
CA HIS A 133 -1.67 3.67 11.76
C HIS A 133 -1.04 2.90 10.62
N TRP A 134 -1.41 3.27 9.39
CA TRP A 134 -0.63 2.90 8.22
C TRP A 134 0.65 3.68 8.24
N GLY A 135 1.57 3.04 8.93
CA GLY A 135 2.90 3.50 9.00
C GLY A 135 3.55 3.33 7.65
N ARG A 136 4.03 4.42 7.12
CA ARG A 136 5.47 4.48 6.87
C ARG A 136 5.99 3.64 5.71
N THR A 137 6.39 4.35 4.66
CA THR A 137 7.17 3.72 3.60
C THR A 137 8.60 3.55 4.08
N ALA A 138 9.01 2.29 4.26
CA ALA A 138 10.42 1.94 4.36
C ALA A 138 10.99 1.75 2.96
N CYS A 139 12.12 2.41 2.68
CA CYS A 139 12.87 2.27 1.45
C CYS A 139 14.21 1.62 1.77
N PHE A 140 14.47 0.47 1.16
CA PHE A 140 15.73 -0.26 1.28
C PHE A 140 16.49 -0.10 -0.03
N ASP A 141 17.65 0.55 0.03
CA ASP A 141 18.57 0.61 -1.11
C ASP A 141 19.37 -0.69 -1.14
N LEU A 142 19.07 -1.55 -2.11
CA LEU A 142 19.68 -2.87 -2.28
C LEU A 142 21.06 -2.79 -2.94
N GLU A 143 21.52 -1.63 -3.41
CA GLU A 143 22.89 -1.47 -3.91
C GLU A 143 23.78 -0.92 -2.79
N LYS A 144 23.29 0.10 -2.08
CA LYS A 144 24.03 0.81 -1.03
C LYS A 144 23.94 0.16 0.34
N ARG A 145 22.99 -0.77 0.53
CA ARG A 145 22.65 -1.39 1.81
C ARG A 145 22.27 -0.33 2.85
N THR A 146 21.37 0.57 2.48
CA THR A 146 20.84 1.60 3.39
C THR A 146 19.35 1.42 3.60
N VAL A 147 18.87 1.87 4.77
CA VAL A 147 17.45 1.86 5.11
C VAL A 147 17.03 3.29 5.38
N ALA A 148 16.00 3.73 4.67
CA ALA A 148 15.39 5.02 4.85
C ALA A 148 13.91 4.86 5.18
N PHE A 149 13.37 5.80 5.92
CA PHE A 149 12.05 5.68 6.51
C PHE A 149 11.34 7.03 6.53
N GLY A 150 10.10 7.06 6.08
CA GLY A 150 9.27 8.27 6.05
C GLY A 150 7.91 8.00 6.67
N ASP A 151 7.38 8.97 7.39
CA ASP A 151 6.07 8.92 8.06
C ASP A 151 5.31 10.22 7.80
N SER A 152 4.03 10.10 7.45
CA SER A 152 3.11 11.23 7.25
C SER A 152 2.60 11.78 8.59
N LEU A 153 2.73 11.02 9.69
CA LEU A 153 2.55 11.54 11.04
C LEU A 153 3.86 12.10 11.60
N GLU A 154 3.72 13.13 12.42
CA GLU A 154 4.82 13.96 12.92
C GLU A 154 6.06 13.15 13.30
N VAL A 155 7.18 13.48 12.65
CA VAL A 155 8.47 12.75 12.68
C VAL A 155 8.97 12.44 14.11
N ASN A 156 8.60 13.27 15.08
CA ASN A 156 9.04 13.16 16.48
C ASN A 156 8.04 12.43 17.39
N LYS A 157 6.83 12.14 16.93
CA LYS A 157 5.76 11.57 17.74
C LYS A 157 5.82 10.04 17.80
N TYR A 158 6.36 9.40 16.75
CA TYR A 158 6.39 7.95 16.65
C TYR A 158 7.81 7.42 16.34
N PRO A 159 8.33 6.46 17.13
CA PRO A 159 9.67 5.91 16.94
C PRO A 159 9.77 5.12 15.63
N VAL A 160 10.96 4.95 15.05
CA VAL A 160 11.16 4.07 13.89
C VAL A 160 10.84 2.61 14.30
N PRO A 161 10.08 1.83 13.51
CA PRO A 161 9.66 0.48 13.88
C PRO A 161 10.80 -0.51 13.60
N LEU A 162 11.87 -0.42 14.38
CA LEU A 162 13.11 -1.16 14.14
C LEU A 162 12.92 -2.68 14.07
N GLU A 163 11.97 -3.23 14.82
CA GLU A 163 11.64 -4.65 14.76
C GLU A 163 11.12 -5.07 13.38
N LYS A 164 10.12 -4.36 12.84
CA LYS A 164 9.57 -4.64 11.51
C LYS A 164 10.61 -4.43 10.40
N LEU A 165 11.46 -3.42 10.52
CA LEU A 165 12.57 -3.21 9.59
C LEU A 165 13.59 -4.36 9.67
N ARG A 166 13.87 -4.87 10.88
CA ARG A 166 14.76 -6.00 11.10
C ARG A 166 14.21 -7.29 10.48
N ASP A 167 12.90 -7.52 10.53
CA ASP A 167 12.26 -8.67 9.88
C ASP A 167 12.48 -8.65 8.36
N ILE A 168 12.28 -7.49 7.73
CA ILE A 168 12.54 -7.30 6.29
C ILE A 168 14.02 -7.54 5.98
N VAL A 169 14.92 -6.97 6.79
CA VAL A 169 16.37 -7.16 6.63
C VAL A 169 16.76 -8.63 6.78
N ASN A 170 16.22 -9.35 7.77
CA ASN A 170 16.52 -10.76 7.98
C ASN A 170 16.08 -11.62 6.79
N TRP A 171 14.98 -11.24 6.13
CA TRP A 171 14.58 -11.87 4.87
C TRP A 171 15.46 -11.47 3.68
N LEU A 172 15.96 -10.23 3.63
CA LEU A 172 16.86 -9.75 2.57
C LEU A 172 18.28 -10.33 2.67
N LYS A 173 18.82 -10.54 3.87
CA LYS A 173 20.19 -11.05 4.11
C LYS A 173 20.53 -12.30 3.29
N PRO A 174 19.74 -13.39 3.30
CA PRO A 174 20.05 -14.58 2.50
C PRO A 174 19.96 -14.34 0.98
N LEU A 175 19.26 -13.30 0.53
CA LEU A 175 19.04 -12.99 -0.89
C LEU A 175 20.06 -11.99 -1.45
N THR A 176 20.64 -11.16 -0.58
CA THR A 176 21.46 -10.00 -0.99
C THR A 176 22.86 -10.00 -0.41
N GLY A 177 23.17 -10.97 0.46
CA GLY A 177 24.37 -10.99 1.28
C GLY A 177 24.12 -10.34 2.66
N PRO A 178 24.84 -10.78 3.71
CA PRO A 178 24.62 -10.28 5.06
C PRO A 178 25.29 -8.92 5.32
N GLU A 179 26.20 -8.46 4.46
CA GLU A 179 27.07 -7.34 4.78
C GLU A 179 26.29 -6.02 4.92
N ARG A 180 26.71 -5.20 5.91
CA ARG A 180 26.28 -3.80 6.13
C ARG A 180 24.81 -3.59 6.52
N TRP A 181 23.96 -4.62 6.48
CA TRP A 181 22.57 -4.49 6.87
C TRP A 181 22.36 -4.13 8.36
N ASP A 182 23.21 -4.63 9.25
CA ASP A 182 23.13 -4.28 10.68
C ASP A 182 23.54 -2.82 10.93
N GLU A 183 24.53 -2.31 10.19
CA GLU A 183 24.92 -0.90 10.19
C GLU A 183 23.79 -0.02 9.64
N ALA A 184 23.11 -0.48 8.59
CA ALA A 184 21.96 0.21 7.99
C ALA A 184 20.79 0.35 8.98
N LEU A 185 20.51 -0.70 9.76
CA LEU A 185 19.49 -0.67 10.82
C LEU A 185 19.88 0.23 12.00
N ALA A 186 21.18 0.38 12.28
CA ALA A 186 21.66 1.31 13.29
C ALA A 186 21.56 2.79 12.84
N ASN A 187 21.59 3.03 11.53
CA ASN A 187 21.64 4.36 10.92
C ASN A 187 20.46 4.61 9.97
N VAL A 188 19.24 4.24 10.38
CA VAL A 188 18.03 4.44 9.55
C VAL A 188 17.84 5.93 9.26
N GLU A 189 17.93 6.30 7.99
CA GLU A 189 17.71 7.67 7.54
C GLU A 189 16.21 8.02 7.61
N ARG A 190 15.89 9.27 7.93
CA ARG A 190 14.52 9.78 7.84
C ARG A 190 14.36 10.66 6.61
N PHE A 191 13.51 10.26 5.67
CA PHE A 191 13.18 11.12 4.53
C PHE A 191 11.90 11.91 4.81
N LYS A 192 11.83 13.11 4.24
CA LYS A 192 10.68 14.01 4.44
C LYS A 192 9.49 13.51 3.62
N VAL A 193 8.37 13.34 4.30
CA VAL A 193 7.06 13.05 3.70
C VAL A 193 6.13 14.22 4.01
N PRO A 194 5.27 14.66 3.07
CA PRO A 194 4.20 15.61 3.39
C PRO A 194 3.39 15.10 4.57
N GLN A 195 3.20 15.95 5.58
CA GLN A 195 2.51 15.54 6.79
C GLN A 195 1.00 15.53 6.57
N GLN A 196 0.33 14.49 7.06
CA GLN A 196 -1.13 14.44 7.04
C GLN A 196 -1.69 15.52 7.96
N GLN A 197 -2.81 16.13 7.57
CA GLN A 197 -3.50 17.16 8.35
C GLN A 197 -4.69 16.60 9.14
N ASP A 198 -4.99 15.32 8.96
CA ASP A 198 -6.10 14.60 9.57
C ASP A 198 -5.60 13.33 10.32
N GLY A 199 -6.54 12.58 10.89
CA GLY A 199 -6.26 11.35 11.63
C GLY A 199 -6.43 10.06 10.83
N VAL A 200 -6.68 10.14 9.52
CA VAL A 200 -7.17 8.98 8.71
C VAL A 200 -6.46 8.79 7.38
N SER A 201 -5.72 9.77 6.88
CA SER A 201 -5.01 9.76 5.59
C SER A 201 -3.59 9.18 5.66
N CYS A 202 -3.38 8.18 6.53
CA CYS A 202 -2.10 7.51 6.70
C CYS A 202 -1.81 6.45 5.61
#